data_AF-Q1EJQ5-F1
#
_entry.id   AF-Q1EJQ5-F1
#
_cell.length_a   1.000
_cell.length_b   1.000
_cell.length_c   1.000
_cell.angle_alpha   90.00
_cell.angle_beta   90.00
_cell.angle_gamma   90.00
#
_symmetry.space_group_name_H-M   'P 1'
#
loop_
_entity.id
_entity.type
_entity.pdbx_description
1 polymer ?
#
loop_
_entity_poly.entity_id
_entity_poly.type
_entity_poly.pdbx_seq_one_letter_code
_entity_poly.pdbx_strand_id
1 'polypeptide(L)' 'GVDIDWEFPGGQGANPKLGSAQDGATYVQLMKELRAMLDQLSAQTGRKYELTSAISAGKDKIDKVDYN' A
#
# COMPACT_ATOMS: atom_id res chain seq x y z
N GLY A 1 -0.81 7.81 12.40
CA GLY A 1 -0.92 7.62 10.94
C GLY A 1 -1.62 6.32 10.70
N VAL A 2 -1.28 5.64 9.62
CA VAL A 2 -1.66 4.24 9.38
C VAL A 2 -0.50 3.51 8.70
N ASP A 3 -0.35 2.24 9.04
CA ASP A 3 0.59 1.31 8.42
C ASP A 3 -0.20 0.26 7.65
N ILE A 4 0.23 -0.07 6.43
CA ILE A 4 -0.49 -0.99 5.54
C ILE A 4 0.36 -2.22 5.25
N ASP A 5 -0.09 -3.35 5.78
CA ASP A 5 0.58 -4.65 5.66
C ASP A 5 -0.20 -5.56 4.71
N TRP A 6 -0.25 -5.18 3.42
CA TRP A 6 -0.82 -6.04 2.39
C TRP A 6 0.23 -7.07 1.96
N GLU A 7 0.00 -8.33 2.32
CA GLU A 7 0.90 -9.45 2.05
C GLU A 7 0.32 -10.48 1.06
N PHE A 8 0.55 -10.36 -0.25
CA PHE A 8 1.25 -9.29 -0.98
C PHE A 8 0.45 -8.89 -2.22
N PRO A 9 0.67 -7.67 -2.77
CA PRO A 9 0.19 -7.36 -4.12
C PRO A 9 0.64 -8.42 -5.13
N GLY A 10 -0.32 -9.00 -5.85
CA GLY A 10 -0.09 -10.08 -6.81
C GLY A 10 -0.02 -11.47 -6.17
N GLY A 11 -0.53 -11.62 -4.95
CA GLY A 11 -0.73 -12.92 -4.30
C GLY A 11 0.50 -13.48 -3.61
N GLN A 12 0.56 -14.82 -3.50
CA GLN A 12 1.58 -15.56 -2.73
C GLN A 12 1.62 -15.23 -1.23
N GLY A 13 0.54 -14.66 -0.70
CA GLY A 13 0.27 -14.62 0.73
C GLY A 13 -0.28 -15.95 1.24
N ALA A 14 -0.85 -15.94 2.45
CA ALA A 14 -1.40 -17.15 3.07
C ALA A 14 -2.52 -17.81 2.25
N ASN A 15 -3.29 -17.04 1.47
CA ASN A 15 -4.34 -17.59 0.62
C ASN A 15 -3.81 -17.85 -0.81
N PRO A 16 -3.67 -19.13 -1.23
CA PRO A 16 -3.13 -19.48 -2.54
C PRO A 16 -4.09 -19.17 -3.71
N LYS A 17 -5.34 -18.78 -3.43
CA LYS A 17 -6.35 -18.46 -4.44
C LYS A 17 -6.45 -16.97 -4.76
N LEU A 18 -5.71 -16.11 -4.05
CA LEU A 18 -5.74 -14.66 -4.22
C LEU A 18 -4.46 -14.17 -4.91
N GLY A 19 -4.58 -12.98 -5.51
CA GLY A 19 -3.55 -12.34 -6.29
C GLY A 19 -4.02 -12.07 -7.71
N SER A 20 -3.79 -10.85 -8.18
CA SER A 20 -4.10 -10.45 -9.56
C SER A 20 -2.98 -9.60 -10.15
N ALA A 21 -2.93 -9.49 -11.48
CA ALA A 21 -1.98 -8.60 -12.16
C ALA A 21 -2.30 -7.11 -11.89
N GLN A 22 -3.52 -6.81 -11.42
CA GLN A 22 -4.00 -5.47 -11.14
C GLN A 22 -3.59 -4.98 -9.74
N ASP A 23 -3.19 -5.89 -8.85
CA ASP A 23 -2.92 -5.55 -7.44
C ASP A 23 -1.84 -4.49 -7.27
N GLY A 24 -0.84 -4.43 -8.16
CA GLY A 24 0.19 -3.39 -8.14
C GLY A 24 -0.39 -1.99 -8.36
N ALA A 25 -1.24 -1.84 -9.37
CA ALA A 25 -1.93 -0.58 -9.64
C ALA A 25 -2.90 -0.23 -8.49
N THR A 26 -3.60 -1.23 -7.95
CA THR A 26 -4.49 -1.05 -6.79
C THR A 26 -3.71 -0.58 -5.56
N TYR A 27 -2.53 -1.14 -5.28
CA TYR A 27 -1.68 -0.72 -4.18
C TYR A 27 -1.28 0.76 -4.31
N VAL A 28 -0.82 1.18 -5.49
CA VAL A 28 -0.45 2.59 -5.75
C VAL A 28 -1.65 3.52 -5.57
N GLN A 29 -2.80 3.15 -6.12
CA GLN A 29 -4.02 3.95 -5.98
C GLN A 29 -4.45 4.08 -4.52
N LEU A 30 -4.43 2.97 -3.77
CA LEU A 30 -4.73 2.94 -2.34
C LEU A 30 -3.83 3.89 -1.56
N MET A 31 -2.51 3.85 -1.78
CA MET A 31 -1.58 4.74 -1.07
C MET A 31 -1.82 6.21 -1.39
N LYS A 32 -2.12 6.56 -2.65
CA LYS A 32 -2.46 7.93 -3.06
C LYS A 32 -3.74 8.43 -2.39
N GLU A 33 -4.78 7.60 -2.36
CA GLU A 33 -6.06 7.95 -1.71
C GLU A 33 -5.92 8.08 -0.18
N LEU A 34 -5.18 7.15 0.46
CA LEU A 34 -4.88 7.24 1.89
C LEU A 34 -4.07 8.49 2.22
N ARG A 35 -3.07 8.84 1.40
CA ARG A 35 -2.28 10.06 1.58
C ARG A 35 -3.16 11.30 1.51
N ALA A 36 -4.03 11.39 0.49
CA ALA A 36 -4.97 12.50 0.34
C ALA A 36 -5.91 12.63 1.55
N MET A 37 -6.44 11.51 2.05
CA MET A 37 -7.28 11.49 3.24
C MET A 37 -6.52 11.97 4.49
N LEU A 38 -5.28 11.50 4.70
CA LEU A 38 -4.47 11.90 5.85
C LEU A 38 -4.02 13.36 5.77
N ASP A 39 -3.82 13.90 4.57
CA ASP A 39 -3.52 15.32 4.36
C ASP A 39 -4.72 16.20 4.75
N GLN A 40 -5.94 15.80 4.35
CA GLN A 40 -7.16 16.45 4.79
C GLN A 40 -7.32 16.39 6.32
N LEU A 41 -7.04 15.24 6.94
CA LEU A 41 -7.09 15.09 8.40
C LEU A 41 -6.04 15.95 9.10
N SER A 42 -4.84 16.06 8.51
CA SER A 42 -3.78 16.93 9.01
C SER A 42 -4.21 18.39 9.00
N ALA A 43 -4.83 18.87 7.92
CA ALA A 43 -5.36 20.23 7.81
C ALA A 43 -6.47 20.54 8.85
N GLN A 44 -7.31 19.55 9.19
CA GLN A 44 -8.40 19.73 10.17
C GLN A 44 -7.90 19.79 11.61
N THR A 45 -6.84 19.05 11.94
CA THR A 45 -6.45 18.79 13.33
C THR A 45 -5.14 19.47 13.73
N GLY A 46 -4.37 19.97 12.76
CA GLY A 46 -3.02 20.50 12.97
C GLY A 46 -1.96 19.45 13.32
N ARG A 47 -2.31 18.15 13.34
CA ARG A 47 -1.37 17.04 13.61
C ARG A 47 -0.72 16.54 12.33
N LYS A 48 0.51 16.04 12.43
CA LYS A 48 1.16 15.31 11.32
C LYS A 48 0.79 13.84 11.37
N TYR A 49 0.37 13.28 10.24
CA TYR A 49 0.02 11.86 10.12
C TYR A 49 0.85 11.17 9.05
N GLU A 50 1.60 10.16 9.48
CA GLU A 50 2.42 9.30 8.61
C GLU A 50 1.56 8.23 7.92
N LEU A 51 1.99 7.84 6.72
CA LEU A 51 1.49 6.69 5.98
C LEU A 51 2.70 5.80 5.69
N THR A 52 2.67 4.56 6.18
CA THR A 52 3.75 3.59 6.02
C THR A 52 3.20 2.26 5.49
N SER A 53 4.10 1.36 5.09
CA SER A 53 3.73 0.01 4.66
C SER A 53 4.88 -0.95 4.91
N ALA A 54 4.59 -2.12 5.51
CA ALA A 54 5.48 -3.26 5.44
C ALA A 54 5.30 -3.97 4.09
N ILE A 55 6.41 -4.26 3.42
CA ILE A 55 6.43 -4.94 2.11
C ILE A 55 7.35 -6.15 2.16
N SER A 56 7.16 -7.07 1.20
CA SER A 56 8.09 -8.20 1.05
C SER A 56 9.49 -7.71 0.63
N ALA A 57 10.53 -8.36 1.17
CA ALA A 57 11.91 -8.18 0.72
C ALA A 57 12.29 -9.01 -0.52
N GLY A 58 11.37 -9.86 -1.02
CA GLY A 58 11.61 -10.68 -2.21
C GLY A 58 11.51 -9.85 -3.50
N LYS A 59 12.57 -9.86 -4.33
CA LYS A 59 12.60 -9.13 -5.61
C LYS A 59 11.40 -9.45 -6.52
N ASP A 60 10.98 -10.71 -6.55
CA ASP A 60 9.82 -11.20 -7.31
C ASP A 60 8.50 -10.53 -6.91
N LYS A 61 8.40 -10.03 -5.67
CA LYS A 61 7.22 -9.32 -5.15
C LYS A 61 7.40 -7.81 -5.24
N ILE A 62 8.62 -7.31 -5.00
CA ILE A 62 8.96 -5.89 -5.17
C ILE A 62 8.66 -5.43 -6.60
N ASP A 63 9.05 -6.21 -7.61
CA ASP A 63 8.86 -5.86 -9.03
C ASP A 63 7.38 -5.85 -9.47
N LYS A 64 6.42 -6.23 -8.62
CA LYS A 64 4.98 -6.22 -8.93
C LYS A 64 4.29 -4.87 -8.68
N VAL A 65 4.95 -3.96 -8.00
CA VAL A 65 4.44 -2.62 -7.70
C VAL A 65 5.38 -1.60 -8.35
N ASP A 66 4.82 -0.64 -9.08
CA ASP A 66 5.59 0.50 -9.58
C ASP A 66 5.70 1.56 -8.48
N TYR A 67 6.91 1.72 -7.94
CA TYR A 67 7.20 2.66 -6.86
C TYR A 67 7.74 4.02 -7.36
N ASN A 68 7.82 4.23 -8.68
CA ASN A 68 8.33 5.48 -9.25
C ASN A 68 7.27 6.60 -9.34
#